data_AF-A0A7K1W7W4-F1
#
_entry.id   AF-A0A7K1W7W4-F1
#
_cell.length_a   1.000
_cell.length_b   1.000
_cell.length_c   1.000
_cell.angle_alpha   90.00
_cell.angle_beta   90.00
_cell.angle_gamma   90.00
#
_symmetry.space_group_name_H-M   'P 1'
#
loop_
_entity.id
_entity.type
_entity.pdbx_description
1 polymer ?
#
loop_
_entity_poly.entity_id
_entity_poly.type
_entity_poly.pdbx_seq_one_letter_code
_entity_poly.pdbx_strand_id
1 'polypeptide(L)'
;MTRHGPLDEFCWMDLKTHDPSDTADFFSAVLGWDFAVDEDDRRKAVTISAGDHRIGGLSDLAQPVHPPGLPAHVASCLAVDDVDRRTAVAAERGAQILVPPFDAGDRGRIATLVDPVGAVVSLWRPRGFAGWPVSPPDGTLAVPQHAVLACEDPGRARLFYTGMTTGAPPARASFVEAPTGTAPQWEPALAVDDLEGVAARARAHGGEFVTVSEGLARLSSPEGLTFRIQVPESPRTFLETDRLVLRPFTNADAPHLLALDNDPEVMRYINGGRPTTAGSIRERTLPRLLHDHPCTGTRGFWAVEEKATGTFLGWFELRPVDDHDRTVVELGYRLNRAAWGRGYATEGALALVRKGFTDLGAERVTANTMAVNAGSRRVMEKAGLTFLRSYAEDWPDAIEGSEHGEVEYVLTRAEWQARQA
;
A
#
# COMPACT_ATOMS: atom_id res chain seq x y z
N MET A 1 -24.51 -2.55 0.79
CA MET A 1 -23.58 -2.93 1.89
C MET A 1 -22.22 -2.36 1.53
N THR A 2 -21.98 -1.11 1.90
CA THR A 2 -20.77 -0.36 1.57
C THR A 2 -19.65 -0.85 2.51
N ARG A 3 -18.55 -1.41 1.96
CA ARG A 3 -17.44 -1.91 2.78
C ARG A 3 -16.76 -0.74 3.50
N HIS A 4 -16.74 -0.83 4.82
CA HIS A 4 -16.22 0.13 5.77
C HIS A 4 -14.75 -0.17 6.08
N GLY A 5 -13.81 0.45 5.36
CA GLY A 5 -12.37 0.26 5.59
C GLY A 5 -11.84 -1.16 5.48
N PRO A 6 -10.52 -1.34 5.48
CA PRO A 6 -9.97 -2.65 5.76
C PRO A 6 -10.26 -2.96 7.23
N LEU A 7 -11.12 -3.95 7.48
CA LEU A 7 -11.39 -4.48 8.80
C LEU A 7 -10.08 -4.88 9.50
N ASP A 8 -9.99 -4.66 10.81
CA ASP A 8 -8.82 -4.97 11.63
C ASP A 8 -7.56 -4.15 11.27
N GLU A 9 -7.72 -2.96 10.69
CA GLU A 9 -6.61 -2.04 10.37
C GLU A 9 -6.77 -0.67 11.02
N PHE A 10 -5.64 0.02 11.24
CA PHE A 10 -5.67 1.42 11.66
C PHE A 10 -6.29 2.28 10.57
N CYS A 11 -7.27 3.08 10.96
CA CYS A 11 -8.15 3.76 10.03
C CYS A 11 -8.28 5.26 10.30
N TRP A 12 -7.90 5.73 11.48
CA TRP A 12 -8.06 7.13 11.87
C TRP A 12 -7.07 7.49 12.98
N MET A 13 -6.68 8.76 13.02
CA MET A 13 -5.96 9.34 14.16
C MET A 13 -6.61 10.66 14.58
N ASP A 14 -6.45 10.98 15.85
CA ASP A 14 -6.88 12.25 16.43
C ASP A 14 -5.70 12.84 17.20
N LEU A 15 -5.23 14.01 16.76
CA LEU A 15 -4.19 14.76 17.44
C LEU A 15 -4.83 15.48 18.61
N LYS A 16 -4.48 15.07 19.83
CA LYS A 16 -4.97 15.68 21.06
C LYS A 16 -3.89 16.63 21.57
N THR A 17 -4.18 17.92 21.61
CA THR A 17 -3.21 18.99 21.86
C THR A 17 -3.79 20.06 22.76
N HIS A 18 -2.94 20.81 23.48
CA HIS A 18 -3.37 21.99 24.24
C HIS A 18 -3.32 23.27 23.41
N ASP A 19 -2.59 23.27 22.30
CA ASP A 19 -2.55 24.36 21.33
C ASP A 19 -2.89 23.87 19.91
N PRO A 20 -4.19 23.86 19.54
CA PRO A 20 -4.63 23.48 18.21
C PRO A 20 -4.05 24.35 17.09
N SER A 21 -3.83 25.64 17.35
CA SER A 21 -3.34 26.56 16.32
C SER A 21 -1.89 26.25 15.99
N ASP A 22 -1.03 26.21 17.01
CA ASP A 22 0.39 25.95 16.83
C ASP A 22 0.63 24.52 16.32
N THR A 23 -0.21 23.57 16.73
CA THR A 23 -0.17 22.19 16.22
C THR A 23 -0.49 22.11 14.74
N ALA A 24 -1.53 22.83 14.29
CA ALA A 24 -1.90 22.90 12.88
C ALA A 24 -0.78 23.54 12.05
N ASP A 25 -0.29 24.71 12.47
CA ASP A 25 0.80 25.43 11.80
C ASP A 25 2.06 24.57 11.67
N PHE A 26 2.44 23.86 12.73
CA PHE A 26 3.59 22.96 12.73
C PHE A 26 3.43 21.84 11.69
N PHE A 27 2.34 21.08 11.72
CA PHE A 27 2.18 19.94 10.81
C PHE A 27 1.88 20.37 9.36
N SER A 28 1.25 21.52 9.15
CA SER A 28 1.14 22.13 7.82
C SER A 28 2.51 22.47 7.25
N ALA A 29 3.38 23.11 8.04
CA ALA A 29 4.72 23.46 7.57
C ALA A 29 5.62 22.24 7.36
N VAL A 30 5.57 21.26 8.28
CA VAL A 30 6.50 20.13 8.28
C VAL A 30 6.07 19.03 7.33
N LEU A 31 4.78 18.67 7.31
CA LEU A 31 4.25 17.52 6.56
C LEU A 31 3.33 17.91 5.40
N GLY A 32 2.99 19.19 5.24
CA GLY A 32 2.08 19.65 4.20
C GLY A 32 0.63 19.24 4.44
N TRP A 33 0.25 18.99 5.70
CA TRP A 33 -1.13 18.66 6.05
C TRP A 33 -2.01 19.91 6.07
N ASP A 34 -3.25 19.75 5.62
CA ASP A 34 -4.28 20.79 5.67
C ASP A 34 -5.19 20.57 6.87
N PHE A 35 -5.53 21.66 7.55
CA PHE A 35 -6.43 21.66 8.69
C PHE A 35 -7.63 22.54 8.38
N ALA A 36 -8.83 21.95 8.44
CA ALA A 36 -10.06 22.66 8.14
C ALA A 36 -11.17 22.31 9.14
N VAL A 37 -11.95 23.31 9.52
CA VAL A 37 -13.19 23.08 10.28
C VAL A 37 -14.18 22.35 9.38
N ASP A 38 -14.67 21.22 9.85
CA ASP A 38 -15.79 20.51 9.23
C ASP A 38 -17.08 21.27 9.55
N GLU A 39 -17.49 22.19 8.67
CA GLU A 39 -18.69 23.03 8.87
C GLU A 39 -20.00 22.23 8.87
N ASP A 40 -19.98 21.03 8.28
CA ASP A 40 -21.12 20.10 8.30
C ASP A 40 -21.19 19.32 9.62
N ASP A 41 -20.08 19.25 10.39
CA ASP A 41 -20.08 18.65 11.72
C ASP A 41 -20.66 19.61 12.75
N ARG A 42 -21.67 19.15 13.49
CA ARG A 42 -22.33 19.94 14.55
C ARG A 42 -21.39 20.40 15.67
N ARG A 43 -20.24 19.74 15.86
CA ARG A 43 -19.19 20.08 16.82
C ARG A 43 -18.10 20.94 16.22
N LYS A 44 -18.18 21.29 14.93
CA LYS A 44 -17.17 22.06 14.19
C LYS A 44 -15.76 21.47 14.37
N ALA A 45 -15.68 20.14 14.26
CA ALA A 45 -14.44 19.43 14.48
C ALA A 45 -13.41 19.81 13.41
N VAL A 46 -12.16 20.06 13.82
CA VAL A 46 -11.07 20.27 12.87
C VAL A 46 -10.66 18.93 12.28
N THR A 47 -10.59 18.89 10.97
CA THR A 47 -10.22 17.74 10.16
C THR A 47 -8.84 17.96 9.57
N ILE A 48 -8.06 16.89 9.54
CA ILE A 48 -6.73 16.84 8.95
C ILE A 48 -6.81 16.12 7.63
N SER A 49 -6.27 16.74 6.59
CA SER A 49 -6.15 16.16 5.25
C SER A 49 -4.71 16.21 4.75
N ALA A 50 -4.37 15.26 3.89
CA ALA A 50 -3.12 15.22 3.15
C ALA A 50 -3.46 15.12 1.65
N GLY A 51 -3.34 16.24 0.94
CA GLY A 51 -3.99 16.38 -0.37
C GLY A 51 -5.49 16.11 -0.26
N ASP A 52 -6.03 15.27 -1.15
CA ASP A 52 -7.46 14.92 -1.17
C ASP A 52 -7.86 13.86 -0.12
N HIS A 53 -6.95 13.43 0.76
CA HIS A 53 -7.19 12.36 1.71
C HIS A 53 -7.44 12.88 3.12
N ARG A 54 -8.64 12.60 3.66
CA ARG A 54 -8.95 12.82 5.08
C ARG A 54 -8.23 11.80 5.95
N ILE A 55 -7.30 12.25 6.80
CA ILE A 55 -6.42 11.38 7.59
C ILE A 55 -6.68 11.43 9.10
N GLY A 56 -7.31 12.48 9.61
CA GLY A 56 -7.51 12.58 11.05
C GLY A 56 -8.34 13.76 11.51
N GLY A 57 -8.38 13.93 12.83
CA GLY A 57 -8.94 15.10 13.48
C GLY A 57 -7.92 15.77 14.40
N LEU A 58 -8.22 17.01 14.77
CA LEU A 58 -7.47 17.77 15.76
C LEU A 58 -8.44 18.15 16.89
N SER A 59 -8.09 17.75 18.11
CA SER A 59 -8.90 17.98 19.32
C SER A 59 -8.13 18.82 20.34
N ASP A 60 -8.83 19.82 20.85
CA ASP A 60 -8.37 20.68 21.94
C ASP A 60 -8.58 20.00 23.31
N LEU A 61 -7.48 19.69 23.99
CA LEU A 61 -7.47 19.08 25.33
C LEU A 61 -7.92 20.04 26.44
N ALA A 62 -8.01 21.35 26.18
CA ALA A 62 -8.60 22.30 27.11
C ALA A 62 -10.14 22.16 27.21
N GLN A 63 -10.77 21.44 26.27
CA GLN A 63 -12.21 21.21 26.30
C GLN A 63 -12.63 20.34 27.50
N PRO A 64 -13.72 20.67 28.22
CA PRO A 64 -14.13 19.98 29.45
C PRO A 64 -14.47 18.49 29.30
N VAL A 65 -14.61 17.99 28.07
CA VAL A 65 -14.81 16.57 27.78
C VAL A 65 -13.56 15.73 28.08
N HIS A 66 -12.38 16.37 28.12
CA HIS A 66 -11.12 15.72 28.42
C HIS A 66 -10.74 15.85 29.90
N PRO A 67 -10.15 14.80 30.50
CA PRO A 67 -9.59 14.90 31.85
C PRO A 67 -8.51 15.99 31.92
N PRO A 68 -8.49 16.84 32.97
CA PRO A 68 -7.44 17.83 33.15
C PRO A 68 -6.05 17.20 33.25
N GLY A 69 -5.05 17.86 32.66
CA GLY A 69 -3.64 17.45 32.76
C GLY A 69 -3.23 16.26 31.88
N LEU A 70 -4.11 15.80 30.98
CA LEU A 70 -3.75 14.80 29.98
C LEU A 70 -2.66 15.38 29.05
N PRO A 71 -1.51 14.70 28.83
CA PRO A 71 -0.50 15.19 27.91
C PRO A 71 -1.00 15.13 26.46
N ALA A 72 -0.40 15.96 25.60
CA ALA A 72 -0.64 15.86 24.17
C ALA A 72 -0.25 14.47 23.66
N HIS A 73 -1.09 13.88 22.82
CA HIS A 73 -0.87 12.52 22.30
C HIS A 73 -1.62 12.29 20.99
N VAL A 74 -1.17 11.28 20.24
CA VAL A 74 -1.86 10.82 19.04
C VAL A 74 -2.78 9.65 19.41
N ALA A 75 -4.09 9.86 19.35
CA ALA A 75 -5.07 8.81 19.58
C ALA A 75 -5.33 8.04 18.28
N SER A 76 -4.81 6.81 18.19
CA SER A 76 -4.95 5.95 17.00
C SER A 76 -6.18 5.03 17.11
N CYS A 77 -6.92 4.89 16.02
CA CYS A 77 -8.14 4.10 15.94
C CYS A 77 -7.97 2.88 15.03
N LEU A 78 -8.29 1.71 15.57
CA LEU A 78 -8.33 0.42 14.88
C LEU A 78 -9.76 0.11 14.43
N ALA A 79 -9.97 -0.10 13.14
CA ALA A 79 -11.26 -0.46 12.57
C ALA A 79 -11.69 -1.86 13.02
N VAL A 80 -12.91 -1.99 13.54
CA VAL A 80 -13.49 -3.26 13.95
C VAL A 80 -14.93 -3.42 13.43
N ASP A 81 -15.36 -4.66 13.31
CA ASP A 81 -16.70 -5.04 12.86
C ASP A 81 -17.79 -4.74 13.91
N ASP A 82 -17.45 -4.89 15.19
CA ASP A 82 -18.37 -4.68 16.31
C ASP A 82 -17.61 -4.21 17.55
N VAL A 83 -17.76 -2.93 17.91
CA VAL A 83 -17.02 -2.32 19.02
C VAL A 83 -17.35 -3.00 20.34
N ASP A 84 -18.63 -3.22 20.66
CA ASP A 84 -19.05 -3.79 21.95
C ASP A 84 -18.48 -5.20 22.15
N ARG A 85 -18.64 -6.05 21.13
CA ARG A 85 -18.12 -7.42 21.17
C ARG A 85 -16.60 -7.42 21.31
N ARG A 86 -15.90 -6.56 20.56
CA ARG A 86 -14.43 -6.51 20.54
C ARG A 86 -13.87 -5.94 21.83
N THR A 87 -14.55 -4.96 22.43
CA THR A 87 -14.23 -4.45 23.75
C THR A 87 -14.38 -5.53 24.83
N ALA A 88 -15.46 -6.33 24.79
CA ALA A 88 -15.63 -7.45 25.71
C ALA A 88 -14.51 -8.49 25.58
N VAL A 89 -14.19 -8.90 24.34
CA VAL A 89 -13.07 -9.82 24.06
C VAL A 89 -11.74 -9.25 24.53
N ALA A 90 -11.51 -7.94 24.33
CA ALA A 90 -10.28 -7.28 24.79
C ALA A 90 -10.17 -7.32 26.32
N ALA A 91 -11.27 -7.06 27.04
CA ALA A 91 -11.31 -7.11 28.50
C ALA A 91 -11.02 -8.52 29.03
N GLU A 92 -11.62 -9.56 28.44
CA GLU A 92 -11.33 -10.98 28.78
C GLU A 92 -9.86 -11.35 28.54
N ARG A 93 -9.19 -10.65 27.62
CA ARG A 93 -7.77 -10.84 27.29
C ARG A 93 -6.82 -9.91 28.05
N GLY A 94 -7.32 -9.21 29.07
CA GLY A 94 -6.52 -8.41 29.99
C GLY A 94 -6.31 -6.96 29.58
N ALA A 95 -7.09 -6.43 28.63
CA ALA A 95 -7.15 -4.99 28.40
C ALA A 95 -7.94 -4.28 29.50
N GLN A 96 -7.50 -3.07 29.87
CA GLN A 96 -8.27 -2.18 30.71
C GLN A 96 -9.14 -1.28 29.83
N ILE A 97 -10.44 -1.21 30.11
CA ILE A 97 -11.35 -0.32 29.39
C ILE A 97 -11.23 1.09 29.98
N LEU A 98 -10.67 2.02 29.19
CA LEU A 98 -10.49 3.41 29.59
C LEU A 98 -11.75 4.23 29.33
N VAL A 99 -12.33 4.05 28.13
CA VAL A 99 -13.60 4.66 27.73
C VAL A 99 -14.50 3.54 27.21
N PRO A 100 -15.62 3.24 27.89
CA PRO A 100 -16.57 2.21 27.46
C PRO A 100 -17.18 2.50 26.07
N PRO A 101 -17.70 1.49 25.36
CA PRO A 101 -18.31 1.67 24.05
C PRO A 101 -19.44 2.71 24.05
N PHE A 102 -19.35 3.71 23.18
CA PHE A 102 -20.39 4.72 23.00
C PHE A 102 -20.47 5.20 21.55
N ASP A 103 -21.59 5.85 21.22
CA ASP A 103 -21.79 6.44 19.90
C ASP A 103 -21.11 7.81 19.82
N ALA A 104 -20.14 7.93 18.91
CA ALA A 104 -19.42 9.17 18.63
C ALA A 104 -20.22 10.04 17.64
N GLY A 105 -21.45 10.39 18.02
CA GLY A 105 -22.42 11.06 17.15
C GLY A 105 -22.89 10.17 16.00
N ASP A 106 -23.02 10.76 14.82
CA ASP A 106 -23.36 10.09 13.57
C ASP A 106 -22.15 9.44 12.86
N ARG A 107 -20.93 9.76 13.29
CA ARG A 107 -19.68 9.29 12.65
C ARG A 107 -19.43 7.79 12.84
N GLY A 108 -19.78 7.24 14.00
CA GLY A 108 -19.48 5.85 14.31
C GLY A 108 -19.66 5.49 15.78
N ARG A 109 -19.19 4.30 16.12
CA ARG A 109 -19.12 3.78 17.48
C ARG A 109 -17.65 3.63 17.87
N ILE A 110 -17.32 3.97 19.11
CA ILE A 110 -15.94 3.97 19.60
C ILE A 110 -15.83 3.42 21.02
N ALA A 111 -14.70 2.80 21.32
CA ALA A 111 -14.25 2.51 22.68
C ALA A 111 -12.74 2.77 22.76
N THR A 112 -12.23 3.10 23.95
CA THR A 112 -10.78 3.27 24.16
C THR A 112 -10.33 2.33 25.26
N LEU A 113 -9.23 1.63 25.01
CA LEU A 113 -8.67 0.65 25.93
C LEU A 113 -7.16 0.83 26.09
N VAL A 114 -6.65 0.33 27.20
CA VAL A 114 -5.23 0.10 27.43
C VAL A 114 -4.98 -1.39 27.22
N ASP A 115 -4.10 -1.73 26.29
CA ASP A 115 -3.76 -3.12 25.99
C ASP A 115 -2.92 -3.75 27.13
N PRO A 116 -2.65 -5.07 27.09
CA PRO A 116 -1.92 -5.75 28.16
C PRO A 116 -0.45 -5.35 28.31
N VAL A 117 0.11 -4.61 27.35
CA VAL A 117 1.47 -4.05 27.46
C VAL A 117 1.45 -2.60 27.93
N GLY A 118 0.28 -1.95 28.00
CA GLY A 118 0.12 -0.59 28.53
C GLY A 118 -0.12 0.47 27.47
N ALA A 119 -0.25 0.10 26.18
CA ALA A 119 -0.49 1.06 25.12
C ALA A 119 -1.99 1.36 24.96
N VAL A 120 -2.31 2.63 24.75
CA VAL A 120 -3.67 3.09 24.52
C VAL A 120 -4.04 2.93 23.04
N VAL A 121 -5.19 2.34 22.75
CA VAL A 121 -5.76 2.24 21.41
C VAL A 121 -7.27 2.44 21.45
N SER A 122 -7.84 3.05 20.41
CA SER A 122 -9.29 3.13 20.24
C SER A 122 -9.79 2.10 19.24
N LEU A 123 -10.90 1.43 19.55
CA LEU A 123 -11.63 0.58 18.60
C LEU A 123 -12.70 1.43 17.93
N TRP A 124 -12.79 1.38 16.61
CA TRP A 124 -13.66 2.23 15.81
C TRP A 124 -14.50 1.40 14.85
N ARG A 125 -15.81 1.63 14.84
CA ARG A 125 -16.70 1.18 13.76
C ARG A 125 -17.32 2.40 13.11
N PRO A 126 -16.97 2.72 11.85
CA PRO A 126 -17.55 3.86 11.17
C PRO A 126 -19.00 3.61 10.77
N ARG A 127 -19.79 4.69 10.73
CA ARG A 127 -21.11 4.73 10.08
C ARG A 127 -21.06 5.40 8.69
N GLY A 128 -19.94 6.02 8.31
CA GLY A 128 -19.73 6.65 7.00
C GLY A 128 -18.28 6.60 6.51
N PHE A 129 -17.36 7.24 7.25
CA PHE A 129 -15.95 7.34 6.85
C PHE A 129 -15.25 5.98 6.84
N ALA A 130 -14.71 5.56 5.69
CA ALA A 130 -14.14 4.23 5.50
C ALA A 130 -12.70 4.06 6.02
N GLY A 131 -12.07 5.06 6.63
CA GLY A 131 -10.69 4.92 7.11
C GLY A 131 -9.64 5.45 6.12
N TRP A 132 -8.36 5.33 6.51
CA TRP A 132 -7.23 5.63 5.63
C TRP A 132 -7.25 4.76 4.36
N PRO A 133 -6.82 5.31 3.21
CA PRO A 133 -6.69 4.52 1.99
C PRO A 133 -5.68 3.38 2.20
N VAL A 134 -5.96 2.22 1.58
CA VAL A 134 -5.07 1.03 1.63
C VAL A 134 -3.69 1.38 1.05
N SER A 135 -3.67 2.21 0.01
CA SER A 135 -2.47 2.75 -0.62
C SER A 135 -2.75 4.22 -0.94
N PRO A 136 -2.02 5.21 -0.40
CA PRO A 136 -2.11 6.57 -0.91
C PRO A 136 -1.64 6.56 -2.39
N PRO A 137 -2.32 7.25 -3.30
CA PRO A 137 -1.99 7.25 -4.72
C PRO A 137 -0.55 7.68 -4.97
N ASP A 138 -0.05 8.59 -4.13
CA ASP A 138 1.31 9.10 -4.09
C ASP A 138 1.94 8.80 -2.72
N GLY A 139 3.07 8.08 -2.69
CA GLY A 139 3.86 7.82 -1.48
C GLY A 139 4.46 9.09 -0.81
N THR A 140 4.13 10.26 -1.36
CA THR A 140 4.71 11.58 -1.08
C THR A 140 3.87 12.39 -0.08
N LEU A 141 2.58 12.05 0.10
CA LEU A 141 1.61 12.88 0.84
C LEU A 141 1.63 12.73 2.37
N ALA A 142 2.67 12.15 2.97
CA ALA A 142 2.77 11.95 4.43
C ALA A 142 1.49 11.38 5.09
N VAL A 143 0.77 10.52 4.37
CA VAL A 143 -0.42 9.81 4.87
C VAL A 143 0.02 8.69 5.80
N PRO A 144 -0.62 8.48 6.97
CA PRO A 144 -0.36 7.33 7.81
C PRO A 144 -0.63 6.01 7.07
N GLN A 145 0.40 5.17 6.97
CA GLN A 145 0.31 3.88 6.26
C GLN A 145 0.49 2.69 7.18
N HIS A 146 1.01 2.88 8.37
CA HIS A 146 1.39 1.82 9.27
C HIS A 146 1.36 2.35 10.70
N ALA A 147 1.18 1.48 11.68
CA ALA A 147 1.31 1.85 13.08
C ALA A 147 2.34 0.94 13.75
N VAL A 148 3.20 1.52 14.58
CA VAL A 148 4.24 0.78 15.29
C VAL A 148 3.97 0.86 16.78
N LEU A 149 3.86 -0.30 17.42
CA LEU A 149 3.83 -0.42 18.88
C LEU A 149 5.20 -0.86 19.37
N ALA A 150 5.91 0.07 20.01
CA ALA A 150 7.14 -0.21 20.72
C ALA A 150 6.82 -0.59 22.17
N CYS A 151 7.19 -1.78 22.61
CA CYS A 151 6.95 -2.25 23.98
C CYS A 151 7.97 -3.31 24.41
N GLU A 152 8.06 -3.59 25.72
CA GLU A 152 8.99 -4.59 26.26
C GLU A 152 8.65 -6.03 25.85
N ASP A 153 7.38 -6.34 25.58
CA ASP A 153 6.93 -7.67 25.17
C ASP A 153 6.08 -7.61 23.87
N PRO A 154 6.72 -7.50 22.70
CA PRO A 154 6.03 -7.49 21.41
C PRO A 154 5.23 -8.76 21.12
N GLY A 155 5.65 -9.90 21.70
CA GLY A 155 4.96 -11.18 21.55
C GLY A 155 3.60 -11.17 22.23
N ARG A 156 3.54 -10.66 23.46
CA ARG A 156 2.29 -10.47 24.21
C ARG A 156 1.35 -9.51 23.52
N ALA A 157 1.86 -8.39 23.02
CA ALA A 157 1.05 -7.45 22.22
C ALA A 157 0.48 -8.13 20.97
N ARG A 158 1.32 -8.80 20.18
CA ARG A 158 0.87 -9.51 18.96
C ARG A 158 -0.20 -10.56 19.26
N LEU A 159 -0.04 -11.35 20.31
CA LEU A 159 -1.03 -12.36 20.74
C LEU A 159 -2.35 -11.73 21.16
N PHE A 160 -2.30 -10.62 21.90
CA PHE A 160 -3.49 -9.86 22.29
C PHE A 160 -4.27 -9.39 21.05
N TYR A 161 -3.59 -8.68 20.13
CA TYR A 161 -4.25 -8.15 18.94
C TYR A 161 -4.77 -9.27 18.04
N THR A 162 -4.01 -10.35 17.81
CA THR A 162 -4.46 -11.53 17.05
C THR A 162 -5.77 -12.12 17.59
N GLY A 163 -5.89 -12.19 18.92
CA GLY A 163 -7.07 -12.73 19.59
C GLY A 163 -8.23 -11.74 19.69
N MET A 164 -7.96 -10.45 19.57
CA MET A 164 -8.96 -9.37 19.62
C MET A 164 -9.55 -9.08 18.23
N THR A 165 -8.79 -9.26 17.15
CA THR A 165 -9.19 -9.12 15.73
C THR A 165 -9.74 -10.44 15.15
N THR A 166 -9.95 -10.55 13.83
CA THR A 166 -10.48 -11.76 13.16
C THR A 166 -9.49 -12.95 13.07
N GLY A 167 -8.55 -13.07 14.02
CA GLY A 167 -7.63 -14.21 14.12
C GLY A 167 -6.24 -13.97 13.52
N ALA A 168 -5.93 -12.72 13.15
CA ALA A 168 -4.60 -12.28 12.71
C ALA A 168 -4.32 -10.87 13.25
N PRO A 169 -3.07 -10.51 13.60
CA PRO A 169 -2.77 -9.13 13.98
C PRO A 169 -3.07 -8.18 12.81
N PRO A 170 -3.31 -6.87 13.06
CA PRO A 170 -3.48 -5.89 12.00
C PRO A 170 -2.34 -5.98 10.99
N ALA A 171 -2.65 -6.11 9.69
CA ALA A 171 -1.64 -6.35 8.67
C ALA A 171 -0.74 -5.11 8.49
N ARG A 172 -1.27 -3.91 8.79
CA ARG A 172 -0.51 -2.66 8.82
C ARG A 172 -0.18 -2.25 10.27
N ALA A 173 0.22 -3.20 11.10
CA ALA A 173 0.87 -2.92 12.38
C ALA A 173 2.18 -3.70 12.59
N SER A 174 3.16 -3.06 13.20
CA SER A 174 4.41 -3.70 13.67
C SER A 174 4.52 -3.62 15.18
N PHE A 175 4.97 -4.71 15.78
CA PHE A 175 5.27 -4.81 17.20
C PHE A 175 6.78 -4.94 17.34
N VAL A 176 7.41 -3.93 17.94
CA VAL A 176 8.88 -3.84 18.05
C VAL A 176 9.30 -3.79 19.50
N GLU A 177 10.45 -4.39 19.79
CA GLU A 177 11.02 -4.41 21.14
C GLU A 177 11.48 -3.01 21.54
N ALA A 178 11.12 -2.59 22.76
CA ALA A 178 11.54 -1.34 23.37
C ALA A 178 12.38 -1.62 24.62
N PRO A 179 13.35 -0.74 24.96
CA PRO A 179 14.11 -0.86 26.21
C PRO A 179 13.21 -0.84 27.44
N THR A 180 13.62 -1.55 28.48
CA THR A 180 12.90 -1.60 29.76
C THR A 180 12.68 -0.19 30.33
N GLY A 181 11.46 0.09 30.77
CA GLY A 181 11.01 1.40 31.28
C GLY A 181 10.47 2.35 30.22
N THR A 182 10.47 1.97 28.93
CA THR A 182 9.85 2.77 27.86
C THR A 182 8.33 2.63 27.94
N ALA A 183 7.61 3.76 28.08
CA ALA A 183 6.15 3.78 28.05
C ALA A 183 5.62 3.31 26.68
N PRO A 184 4.82 2.23 26.61
CA PRO A 184 4.32 1.73 25.34
C PRO A 184 3.32 2.68 24.70
N GLN A 185 3.53 2.95 23.42
CA GLN A 185 2.65 3.83 22.65
C GLN A 185 2.58 3.38 21.19
N TRP A 186 1.41 3.62 20.59
CA TRP A 186 1.22 3.48 19.15
C TRP A 186 1.73 4.74 18.45
N GLU A 187 2.68 4.57 17.54
CA GLU A 187 3.20 5.63 16.69
C GLU A 187 2.75 5.39 15.24
N PRO A 188 1.97 6.30 14.64
CA PRO A 188 1.70 6.24 13.22
C PRO A 188 2.99 6.46 12.43
N ALA A 189 3.17 5.70 11.37
CA ALA A 189 4.30 5.77 10.46
C ALA A 189 3.86 6.37 9.11
N LEU A 190 4.59 7.41 8.72
CA LEU A 190 4.37 8.23 7.54
C LEU A 190 5.50 8.01 6.53
N ALA A 191 5.17 7.89 5.25
CA ALA A 191 6.15 7.87 4.17
C ALA A 191 6.39 9.30 3.65
N VAL A 192 7.65 9.68 3.44
CA VAL A 192 8.06 10.96 2.84
C VAL A 192 9.24 10.75 1.89
N ASP A 193 9.34 11.56 0.84
CA ASP A 193 10.46 11.41 -0.13
C ASP A 193 11.75 12.11 0.31
N ASP A 194 11.65 13.06 1.25
CA ASP A 194 12.73 13.94 1.66
C ASP A 194 12.81 14.05 3.19
N LEU A 195 13.54 13.12 3.82
CA LEU A 195 13.78 13.14 5.27
C LEU A 195 14.55 14.39 5.70
N GLU A 196 15.50 14.86 4.88
CA GLU A 196 16.37 15.98 5.24
C GLU A 196 15.57 17.29 5.27
N GLY A 197 14.73 17.52 4.26
CA GLY A 197 13.82 18.65 4.22
C GLY A 197 12.78 18.61 5.34
N VAL A 198 12.21 17.44 5.65
CA VAL A 198 11.31 17.28 6.82
C VAL A 198 12.07 17.62 8.11
N ALA A 199 13.28 17.12 8.28
CA ALA A 199 14.10 17.40 9.46
C ALA A 199 14.44 18.89 9.58
N ALA A 200 14.76 19.56 8.47
CA ALA A 200 15.03 20.99 8.44
C ALA A 200 13.79 21.81 8.83
N ARG A 201 12.61 21.48 8.27
CA ARG A 201 11.35 22.15 8.60
C ARG A 201 10.95 21.91 10.05
N ALA A 202 11.10 20.68 10.56
CA ALA A 202 10.81 20.34 11.95
C ALA A 202 11.63 21.20 12.92
N ARG A 203 12.95 21.28 12.71
CA ARG A 203 13.84 22.11 13.54
C ARG A 203 13.51 23.60 13.44
N ALA A 204 13.17 24.09 12.25
CA ALA A 204 12.79 25.48 12.03
C ALA A 204 11.50 25.88 12.76
N HIS A 205 10.60 24.92 13.02
CA HIS A 205 9.32 25.13 13.71
C HIS A 205 9.33 24.56 15.15
N GLY A 206 10.51 24.41 15.76
CA GLY A 206 10.66 24.03 17.17
C GLY A 206 10.38 22.56 17.49
N GLY A 207 10.19 21.71 16.48
CA GLY A 207 10.05 20.27 16.65
C GLY A 207 11.40 19.55 16.67
N GLU A 208 11.37 18.28 17.08
CA GLU A 208 12.54 17.41 17.09
C GLU A 208 12.46 16.39 15.94
N PHE A 209 13.62 16.07 15.37
CA PHE A 209 13.75 15.02 14.35
C PHE A 209 14.98 14.18 14.65
N VAL A 210 14.74 12.91 15.00
CA VAL A 210 15.78 11.96 15.45
C VAL A 210 15.84 10.81 14.46
N THR A 211 16.97 10.67 13.77
CA THR A 211 17.23 9.50 12.93
C THR A 211 17.36 8.26 13.80
N VAL A 212 16.56 7.22 13.50
CA VAL A 212 16.56 5.94 14.21
C VAL A 212 17.49 4.94 13.51
N SER A 213 17.39 4.88 12.18
CA SER A 213 18.26 4.09 11.31
C SER A 213 18.28 4.69 9.90
N GLU A 214 19.03 4.10 8.97
CA GLU A 214 18.97 4.49 7.57
C GLU A 214 17.52 4.42 7.06
N GLY A 215 17.03 5.50 6.45
CA GLY A 215 15.67 5.60 5.92
C GLY A 215 14.53 5.70 6.96
N LEU A 216 14.83 5.70 8.27
CA LEU A 216 13.83 5.77 9.35
C LEU A 216 14.21 6.81 10.40
N ALA A 217 13.26 7.65 10.74
CA ALA A 217 13.37 8.68 11.76
C ALA A 217 12.11 8.78 12.62
N ARG A 218 12.24 9.52 13.72
CA ARG A 218 11.15 9.93 14.60
C ARG A 218 11.02 11.44 14.56
N LEU A 219 9.81 11.92 14.27
CA LEU A 219 9.43 13.33 14.31
C LEU A 219 8.61 13.56 15.58
N SER A 220 8.92 14.62 16.32
CA SER A 220 8.15 15.10 17.48
C SER A 220 7.76 16.56 17.27
N SER A 221 6.50 16.90 17.51
CA SER A 221 6.08 18.30 17.62
C SER A 221 6.61 18.95 18.91
N PRO A 222 6.54 20.29 19.06
CA PRO A 222 6.90 20.97 20.31
C PRO A 222 6.15 20.47 21.54
N GLU A 223 4.87 20.06 21.39
CA GLU A 223 4.08 19.45 22.46
C GLU A 223 4.33 17.94 22.66
N GLY A 224 5.19 17.32 21.85
CA GLY A 224 5.55 15.91 21.97
C GLY A 224 4.63 14.95 21.23
N LEU A 225 3.87 15.40 20.23
CA LEU A 225 3.15 14.50 19.32
C LEU A 225 4.16 13.79 18.41
N THR A 226 4.25 12.46 18.50
CA THR A 226 5.29 11.69 17.81
C THR A 226 4.79 10.87 16.63
N PHE A 227 5.57 10.89 15.55
CA PHE A 227 5.37 10.11 14.34
C PHE A 227 6.67 9.41 13.94
N ARG A 228 6.54 8.21 13.35
CA ARG A 228 7.64 7.60 12.62
C ARG A 228 7.64 8.12 11.20
N ILE A 229 8.76 8.66 10.75
CA ILE A 229 8.92 9.14 9.39
C ILE A 229 9.90 8.20 8.70
N GLN A 230 9.48 7.62 7.60
CA GLN A 230 10.33 6.74 6.81
C GLN A 230 10.36 7.25 5.38
N VAL A 231 11.49 7.09 4.71
CA VAL A 231 11.44 7.05 3.25
C VAL A 231 10.60 5.82 2.92
N PRO A 232 9.64 5.87 1.98
CA PRO A 232 9.07 4.64 1.46
C PRO A 232 10.23 3.71 1.13
N GLU A 233 10.28 2.52 1.75
CA GLU A 233 11.34 1.54 1.49
C GLU A 233 11.57 1.53 -0.03
N SER A 234 12.83 1.69 -0.46
CA SER A 234 13.21 1.64 -1.89
C SER A 234 12.34 0.57 -2.55
N PRO A 235 11.56 0.94 -3.58
CA PRO A 235 10.29 0.30 -3.89
C PRO A 235 10.46 -1.19 -3.84
N ARG A 236 9.92 -1.84 -2.76
CA ARG A 236 10.28 -3.20 -2.36
C ARG A 236 10.54 -4.04 -3.58
N THR A 237 11.81 -4.35 -3.83
CA THR A 237 12.17 -5.11 -5.01
C THR A 237 11.39 -6.40 -4.97
N PHE A 238 10.46 -6.54 -5.91
CA PHE A 238 9.55 -7.68 -5.94
C PHE A 238 10.31 -8.93 -6.38
N LEU A 239 11.21 -8.74 -7.34
CA LEU A 239 12.01 -9.78 -7.93
C LEU A 239 13.32 -9.19 -8.45
N GLU A 240 14.43 -9.85 -8.13
CA GLU A 240 15.71 -9.63 -8.78
C GLU A 240 16.14 -10.85 -9.57
N THR A 241 16.80 -10.58 -10.68
CA THR A 241 17.55 -11.57 -11.44
C THR A 241 18.99 -11.11 -11.56
N ASP A 242 19.79 -11.79 -12.39
CA ASP A 242 21.18 -11.40 -12.64
C ASP A 242 21.27 -9.98 -13.22
N ARG A 243 20.31 -9.59 -14.07
CA ARG A 243 20.34 -8.31 -14.81
C ARG A 243 19.16 -7.39 -14.54
N LEU A 244 18.09 -7.87 -13.92
CA LEU A 244 16.82 -7.14 -13.79
C LEU A 244 16.46 -6.89 -12.33
N VAL A 245 15.87 -5.72 -12.11
CA VAL A 245 15.16 -5.36 -10.87
C VAL A 245 13.70 -5.09 -11.28
N LEU A 246 12.76 -5.85 -10.71
CA LEU A 246 11.34 -5.59 -10.84
C LEU A 246 10.86 -4.91 -9.58
N ARG A 247 10.36 -3.69 -9.71
CA ARG A 247 9.89 -2.86 -8.61
C ARG A 247 8.44 -2.39 -8.84
N PRO A 248 7.70 -2.09 -7.76
CA PRO A 248 6.44 -1.38 -7.86
C PRO A 248 6.53 -0.13 -8.75
N PHE A 249 5.46 0.12 -9.50
CA PHE A 249 5.26 1.39 -10.17
C PHE A 249 5.04 2.53 -9.17
N THR A 250 5.43 3.72 -9.59
CA THR A 250 5.17 4.99 -8.92
C THR A 250 4.59 5.98 -9.92
N ASN A 251 4.02 7.10 -9.46
CA ASN A 251 3.55 8.13 -10.40
C ASN A 251 4.68 8.79 -11.21
N ALA A 252 5.92 8.72 -10.71
CA ALA A 252 7.10 9.19 -11.43
C ALA A 252 7.40 8.37 -12.70
N ASP A 253 6.83 7.17 -12.86
CA ASP A 253 7.01 6.34 -14.05
C ASP A 253 6.14 6.77 -15.24
N ALA A 254 5.23 7.74 -15.08
CA ALA A 254 4.34 8.21 -16.14
C ALA A 254 5.07 8.65 -17.43
N PRO A 255 6.19 9.40 -17.39
CA PRO A 255 6.93 9.75 -18.60
C PRO A 255 7.55 8.53 -19.31
N HIS A 256 7.99 7.52 -18.55
CA HIS A 256 8.53 6.28 -19.11
C HIS A 256 7.44 5.45 -19.81
N LEU A 257 6.26 5.35 -19.19
CA LEU A 257 5.09 4.71 -19.79
C LEU A 257 4.61 5.43 -21.05
N LEU A 258 4.61 6.77 -21.03
CA LEU A 258 4.26 7.56 -22.20
C LEU A 258 5.22 7.30 -23.36
N ALA A 259 6.52 7.24 -23.11
CA ALA A 259 7.52 6.94 -24.13
C ALA A 259 7.34 5.52 -24.69
N LEU A 260 7.12 4.53 -23.81
CA LEU A 260 6.88 3.14 -24.18
C LEU A 260 5.63 2.98 -25.07
N ASP A 261 4.52 3.63 -24.68
CA ASP A 261 3.22 3.53 -25.37
C ASP A 261 3.10 4.44 -26.61
N ASN A 262 4.15 5.22 -26.90
CA ASN A 262 4.27 6.00 -28.14
C ASN A 262 5.33 5.45 -29.10
N ASP A 263 6.00 4.34 -28.78
CA ASP A 263 6.77 3.58 -29.78
C ASP A 263 5.79 2.72 -30.61
N PRO A 264 5.59 3.01 -31.91
CA PRO A 264 4.60 2.32 -32.74
C PRO A 264 4.92 0.83 -32.91
N GLU A 265 6.19 0.42 -32.81
CA GLU A 265 6.55 -1.00 -32.89
C GLU A 265 6.17 -1.74 -31.61
N VAL A 266 6.33 -1.09 -30.44
CA VAL A 266 5.91 -1.66 -29.15
C VAL A 266 4.39 -1.85 -29.11
N MET A 267 3.65 -0.88 -29.64
CA MET A 267 2.18 -0.86 -29.58
C MET A 267 1.49 -1.52 -30.79
N ARG A 268 2.27 -2.04 -31.76
CA ARG A 268 1.78 -2.65 -33.01
C ARG A 268 0.67 -3.68 -32.78
N TYR A 269 0.88 -4.63 -31.89
CA TYR A 269 -0.06 -5.73 -31.58
C TYR A 269 -1.04 -5.41 -30.45
N ILE A 270 -1.17 -4.14 -30.06
CA ILE A 270 -2.04 -3.72 -28.95
C ILE A 270 -3.09 -2.74 -29.44
N ASN A 271 -2.67 -1.70 -30.16
CA ASN A 271 -3.57 -0.68 -30.70
C ASN A 271 -3.23 -0.30 -32.15
N GLY A 272 -2.44 -1.11 -32.84
CA GLY A 272 -1.96 -0.80 -34.20
C GLY A 272 -0.87 0.27 -34.25
N GLY A 273 -0.15 0.53 -33.15
CA GLY A 273 0.91 1.54 -33.10
C GLY A 273 0.40 2.98 -32.98
N ARG A 274 -0.87 3.17 -32.59
CA ARG A 274 -1.46 4.50 -32.43
C ARG A 274 -0.87 5.22 -31.21
N PRO A 275 -0.48 6.50 -31.34
CA PRO A 275 0.05 7.30 -30.23
C PRO A 275 -0.90 7.35 -29.03
N THR A 276 -0.33 7.31 -27.84
CA THR A 276 -1.05 7.40 -26.58
C THR A 276 -0.85 8.78 -25.96
N THR A 277 -1.92 9.41 -25.46
CA THR A 277 -1.83 10.74 -24.83
C THR A 277 -1.35 10.64 -23.38
N ALA A 278 -0.70 11.70 -22.89
CA ALA A 278 -0.31 11.79 -21.47
C ALA A 278 -1.52 11.71 -20.51
N GLY A 279 -2.69 12.20 -20.93
CA GLY A 279 -3.93 12.05 -20.17
C GLY A 279 -4.34 10.58 -20.04
N SER A 280 -4.32 9.82 -21.14
CA SER A 280 -4.63 8.37 -21.10
C SER A 280 -3.66 7.58 -20.21
N ILE A 281 -2.38 7.95 -20.18
CA ILE A 281 -1.41 7.32 -19.26
C ILE A 281 -1.82 7.58 -17.81
N ARG A 282 -2.11 8.83 -17.45
CA ARG A 282 -2.45 9.24 -16.08
C ARG A 282 -3.80 8.70 -15.61
N GLU A 283 -4.80 8.68 -16.49
CA GLU A 283 -6.19 8.39 -16.11
C GLU A 283 -6.56 6.91 -16.27
N ARG A 284 -5.81 6.14 -17.07
CA ARG A 284 -6.15 4.74 -17.39
C ARG A 284 -5.01 3.77 -17.17
N THR A 285 -3.86 4.01 -17.79
CA THR A 285 -2.75 3.04 -17.77
C THR A 285 -2.13 2.92 -16.39
N LEU A 286 -1.72 4.04 -15.80
CA LEU A 286 -1.02 4.08 -14.53
C LEU A 286 -1.90 3.61 -13.35
N PRO A 287 -3.18 4.03 -13.22
CA PRO A 287 -4.06 3.49 -12.18
C PRO A 287 -4.21 1.96 -12.24
N ARG A 288 -4.23 1.37 -13.45
CA ARG A 288 -4.26 -0.08 -13.63
C ARG A 288 -2.97 -0.75 -13.15
N LEU A 289 -1.82 -0.16 -13.45
CA LEU A 289 -0.50 -0.68 -13.04
C LEU A 289 -0.25 -0.53 -11.52
N LEU A 290 -0.97 0.39 -10.87
CA LEU A 290 -0.97 0.59 -9.42
C LEU A 290 -2.04 -0.26 -8.71
N HIS A 291 -2.81 -1.07 -9.42
CA HIS A 291 -3.82 -1.92 -8.80
C HIS A 291 -3.17 -2.96 -7.87
N ASP A 292 -3.81 -3.27 -6.74
CA ASP A 292 -3.36 -4.28 -5.79
C ASP A 292 -4.28 -5.49 -5.85
N HIS A 293 -3.71 -6.71 -5.82
CA HIS A 293 -4.45 -7.98 -5.79
C HIS A 293 -4.35 -8.61 -4.41
N PRO A 294 -5.37 -8.47 -3.54
CA PRO A 294 -5.32 -8.98 -2.16
C PRO A 294 -5.19 -10.50 -2.08
N CYS A 295 -5.68 -11.23 -3.08
CA CYS A 295 -5.60 -12.68 -3.11
C CYS A 295 -4.14 -13.18 -3.22
N THR A 296 -3.24 -12.44 -3.88
CA THR A 296 -1.80 -12.76 -3.96
C THR A 296 -0.95 -11.88 -3.06
N GLY A 297 -1.49 -10.75 -2.57
CA GLY A 297 -0.78 -9.78 -1.75
C GLY A 297 0.20 -8.90 -2.54
N THR A 298 -0.03 -8.71 -3.85
CA THR A 298 0.90 -7.98 -4.73
C THR A 298 0.17 -7.09 -5.73
N ARG A 299 0.88 -6.13 -6.36
CA ARG A 299 0.33 -5.26 -7.42
C ARG A 299 0.00 -5.97 -8.74
N GLY A 300 0.56 -7.14 -8.98
CA GLY A 300 0.42 -7.84 -10.26
C GLY A 300 1.16 -7.20 -11.43
N PHE A 301 1.62 -5.95 -11.33
CA PHE A 301 2.44 -5.25 -12.32
C PHE A 301 3.68 -4.63 -11.70
N TRP A 302 4.81 -4.70 -12.42
CA TRP A 302 6.09 -4.16 -11.96
C TRP A 302 6.86 -3.50 -13.10
N ALA A 303 7.37 -2.30 -12.82
CA ALA A 303 8.37 -1.66 -13.65
C ALA A 303 9.66 -2.50 -13.60
N VAL A 304 10.31 -2.67 -14.75
CA VAL A 304 11.60 -3.37 -14.83
C VAL A 304 12.73 -2.41 -15.18
N GLU A 305 13.81 -2.50 -14.42
CA GLU A 305 15.04 -1.75 -14.63
C GLU A 305 16.22 -2.68 -14.90
N GLU A 306 17.17 -2.22 -15.71
CA GLU A 306 18.47 -2.86 -15.86
C GLU A 306 19.30 -2.60 -14.61
N LYS A 307 19.60 -3.66 -13.85
CA LYS A 307 20.27 -3.59 -12.54
C LYS A 307 21.59 -2.81 -12.54
N ALA A 308 22.33 -2.88 -13.64
CA ALA A 308 23.62 -2.21 -13.77
C ALA A 308 23.52 -0.69 -13.97
N THR A 309 22.42 -0.20 -14.52
CA THR A 309 22.29 1.20 -14.96
C THR A 309 21.11 1.94 -14.36
N GLY A 310 20.14 1.24 -13.77
CA GLY A 310 18.86 1.80 -13.35
C GLY A 310 17.96 2.18 -14.54
N THR A 311 18.30 1.80 -15.76
CA THR A 311 17.53 2.19 -16.95
C THR A 311 16.19 1.46 -16.96
N PHE A 312 15.08 2.21 -17.05
CA PHE A 312 13.75 1.65 -17.27
C PHE A 312 13.68 0.89 -18.61
N LEU A 313 13.38 -0.41 -18.54
CA LEU A 313 13.29 -1.29 -19.70
C LEU A 313 11.85 -1.55 -20.16
N GLY A 314 10.86 -1.25 -19.33
CA GLY A 314 9.45 -1.59 -19.57
C GLY A 314 8.78 -2.13 -18.31
N TRP A 315 7.90 -3.11 -18.48
CA TRP A 315 7.21 -3.75 -17.36
C TRP A 315 6.88 -5.21 -17.58
N PHE A 316 6.66 -5.90 -16.46
CA PHE A 316 6.12 -7.25 -16.40
C PHE A 316 4.83 -7.30 -15.58
N GLU A 317 4.06 -8.34 -15.84
CA GLU A 317 2.79 -8.64 -15.20
C GLU A 317 2.79 -10.10 -14.74
N LEU A 318 2.26 -10.33 -13.55
CA LEU A 318 1.94 -11.63 -12.97
C LEU A 318 0.79 -11.41 -11.98
N ARG A 319 -0.44 -11.35 -12.51
CA ARG A 319 -1.63 -11.07 -11.71
C ARG A 319 -2.60 -12.24 -11.74
N PRO A 320 -3.48 -12.40 -10.74
CA PRO A 320 -4.59 -13.33 -10.86
C PRO A 320 -5.48 -13.04 -12.08
N VAL A 321 -6.03 -14.09 -12.67
CA VAL A 321 -7.08 -13.98 -13.69
C VAL A 321 -8.43 -13.61 -13.05
N ASP A 322 -8.64 -14.04 -11.80
CA ASP A 322 -9.78 -13.69 -10.93
C ASP A 322 -9.24 -13.15 -9.61
N ASP A 323 -9.62 -11.92 -9.23
CA ASP A 323 -9.14 -11.24 -8.01
C ASP A 323 -9.45 -11.97 -6.69
N HIS A 324 -10.24 -13.05 -6.73
CA HIS A 324 -10.53 -13.91 -5.59
C HIS A 324 -9.81 -15.26 -5.63
N ASP A 325 -9.12 -15.59 -6.71
CA ASP A 325 -8.39 -16.84 -6.90
C ASP A 325 -6.91 -16.59 -7.20
N ARG A 326 -6.05 -17.04 -6.29
CA ARG A 326 -4.59 -16.95 -6.45
C ARG A 326 -3.97 -18.08 -7.28
N THR A 327 -4.74 -19.11 -7.61
CA THR A 327 -4.22 -20.34 -8.19
C THR A 327 -3.98 -20.23 -9.70
N VAL A 328 -4.66 -19.30 -10.38
CA VAL A 328 -4.48 -19.05 -11.81
C VAL A 328 -4.03 -17.60 -12.03
N VAL A 329 -2.83 -17.44 -12.56
CA VAL A 329 -2.23 -16.12 -12.82
C VAL A 329 -1.88 -15.93 -14.29
N GLU A 330 -2.01 -14.71 -14.78
CA GLU A 330 -1.62 -14.28 -16.11
C GLU A 330 -0.24 -13.64 -16.10
N LEU A 331 0.64 -14.14 -16.97
CA LEU A 331 1.95 -13.57 -17.25
C LEU A 331 1.87 -12.62 -18.45
N GLY A 332 2.35 -11.39 -18.27
CA GLY A 332 2.45 -10.39 -19.32
C GLY A 332 3.76 -9.60 -19.27
N TYR A 333 4.10 -8.93 -20.36
CA TYR A 333 5.27 -8.04 -20.42
C TYR A 333 5.17 -7.07 -21.60
N ARG A 334 5.76 -5.90 -21.43
CA ARG A 334 5.98 -4.91 -22.50
C ARG A 334 7.32 -4.24 -22.27
N LEU A 335 8.24 -4.38 -23.22
CA LEU A 335 9.58 -3.81 -23.12
C LEU A 335 9.84 -2.78 -24.20
N ASN A 336 10.67 -1.79 -23.88
CA ASN A 336 11.20 -0.83 -24.84
C ASN A 336 11.91 -1.55 -25.98
N ARG A 337 11.77 -1.04 -27.20
CA ARG A 337 12.39 -1.63 -28.40
C ARG A 337 13.90 -1.81 -28.27
N ALA A 338 14.58 -0.88 -27.59
CA ALA A 338 16.03 -0.97 -27.33
C ALA A 338 16.43 -2.15 -26.41
N ALA A 339 15.49 -2.72 -25.68
CA ALA A 339 15.69 -3.89 -24.82
C ALA A 339 15.46 -5.22 -25.54
N TRP A 340 14.91 -5.20 -26.76
CA TRP A 340 14.56 -6.41 -27.51
C TRP A 340 15.82 -7.16 -27.99
N GLY A 341 15.69 -8.47 -28.16
CA GLY A 341 16.80 -9.33 -28.61
C GLY A 341 17.90 -9.58 -27.58
N ARG A 342 17.86 -8.94 -26.40
CA ARG A 342 18.86 -9.07 -25.32
C ARG A 342 18.51 -10.13 -24.27
N GLY A 343 17.37 -10.82 -24.44
CA GLY A 343 16.89 -11.88 -23.56
C GLY A 343 16.16 -11.41 -22.29
N TYR A 344 15.98 -10.10 -22.09
CA TYR A 344 15.33 -9.57 -20.87
C TYR A 344 13.91 -10.07 -20.65
N ALA A 345 13.09 -10.13 -21.70
CA ALA A 345 11.72 -10.66 -21.61
C ALA A 345 11.71 -12.12 -21.09
N THR A 346 12.60 -12.96 -21.62
CA THR A 346 12.72 -14.37 -21.21
C THR A 346 13.22 -14.49 -19.78
N GLU A 347 14.22 -13.71 -19.38
CA GLU A 347 14.76 -13.73 -18.02
C GLU A 347 13.71 -13.33 -16.97
N GLY A 348 13.01 -12.21 -17.18
CA GLY A 348 11.96 -11.77 -16.27
C GLY A 348 10.78 -12.74 -16.24
N ALA A 349 10.36 -13.28 -17.39
CA ALA A 349 9.29 -14.27 -17.46
C ALA A 349 9.62 -15.56 -16.70
N LEU A 350 10.82 -16.12 -16.88
CA LEU A 350 11.28 -17.32 -16.15
C LEU A 350 11.28 -17.09 -14.65
N ALA A 351 11.78 -15.93 -14.22
CA ALA A 351 11.88 -15.60 -12.80
C ALA A 351 10.49 -15.36 -12.17
N LEU A 352 9.55 -14.74 -12.89
CA LEU A 352 8.17 -14.57 -12.45
C LEU A 352 7.41 -15.89 -12.37
N VAL A 353 7.55 -16.76 -13.38
CA VAL A 353 6.97 -18.10 -13.36
C VAL A 353 7.44 -18.88 -12.14
N ARG A 354 8.75 -18.88 -11.86
CA ARG A 354 9.31 -19.50 -10.65
C ARG A 354 8.67 -18.92 -9.39
N LYS A 355 8.66 -17.58 -9.25
CA LYS A 355 8.09 -16.90 -8.08
C LYS A 355 6.60 -17.22 -7.89
N GLY A 356 5.85 -17.32 -8.98
CA GLY A 356 4.44 -17.73 -8.97
C GLY A 356 4.23 -19.08 -8.29
N PHE A 357 5.02 -20.09 -8.70
CA PHE A 357 4.91 -21.46 -8.18
C PHE A 357 5.54 -21.68 -6.81
N THR A 358 6.51 -20.85 -6.40
CA THR A 358 7.20 -21.00 -5.10
C THR A 358 6.58 -20.14 -4.01
N ASP A 359 6.34 -18.85 -4.29
CA ASP A 359 6.07 -17.85 -3.25
C ASP A 359 4.60 -17.44 -3.23
N LEU A 360 3.96 -17.37 -4.40
CA LEU A 360 2.61 -16.79 -4.55
C LEU A 360 1.49 -17.84 -4.52
N GLY A 361 1.83 -19.12 -4.53
CA GLY A 361 0.87 -20.22 -4.47
C GLY A 361 0.05 -20.39 -5.75
N ALA A 362 0.58 -19.97 -6.90
CA ALA A 362 -0.02 -20.26 -8.19
C ALA A 362 0.07 -21.77 -8.47
N GLU A 363 -0.97 -22.32 -9.08
CA GLU A 363 -1.01 -23.70 -9.59
C GLU A 363 -0.96 -23.72 -11.12
N ARG A 364 -1.33 -22.61 -11.77
CA ARG A 364 -1.33 -22.44 -13.22
C ARG A 364 -0.93 -21.02 -13.62
N VAL A 365 0.00 -20.91 -14.56
CA VAL A 365 0.38 -19.65 -15.22
C VAL A 365 -0.14 -19.70 -16.66
N THR A 366 -0.89 -18.67 -17.07
CA THR A 366 -1.41 -18.49 -18.43
C THR A 366 -0.79 -17.26 -19.08
N ALA A 367 -0.73 -17.22 -20.40
CA ALA A 367 -0.38 -16.03 -21.16
C ALA A 367 -1.06 -16.07 -22.53
N ASN A 368 -1.48 -14.93 -23.05
CA ASN A 368 -2.09 -14.81 -24.36
C ASN A 368 -1.39 -13.74 -25.22
N THR A 369 -1.54 -13.84 -26.54
CA THR A 369 -1.10 -12.82 -27.49
C THR A 369 -1.67 -13.10 -28.88
N MET A 370 -1.64 -12.11 -29.78
CA MET A 370 -2.06 -12.29 -31.17
C MET A 370 -1.26 -13.42 -31.81
N ALA A 371 -1.91 -14.27 -32.62
CA ALA A 371 -1.28 -15.41 -33.26
C ALA A 371 -0.05 -15.02 -34.09
N VAL A 372 -0.07 -13.82 -34.69
CA VAL A 372 1.03 -13.25 -35.49
C VAL A 372 2.21 -12.70 -34.66
N ASN A 373 2.06 -12.51 -33.35
CA ASN A 373 3.11 -11.98 -32.47
C ASN A 373 4.15 -13.06 -32.10
N ALA A 374 4.97 -13.41 -33.08
CA ALA A 374 6.01 -14.43 -32.93
C ALA A 374 7.03 -14.11 -31.82
N GLY A 375 7.29 -12.82 -31.55
CA GLY A 375 8.19 -12.39 -30.49
C GLY A 375 7.71 -12.83 -29.11
N SER A 376 6.45 -12.53 -28.79
CA SER A 376 5.85 -12.92 -27.50
C SER A 376 5.70 -14.43 -27.37
N ARG A 377 5.25 -15.12 -28.43
CA ARG A 377 5.12 -16.59 -28.43
C ARG A 377 6.45 -17.29 -28.09
N ARG A 378 7.56 -16.85 -28.70
CA ARG A 378 8.89 -17.40 -28.38
C ARG A 378 9.32 -17.16 -26.94
N VAL A 379 8.91 -16.05 -26.32
CA VAL A 379 9.21 -15.78 -24.90
C VAL A 379 8.40 -16.72 -24.01
N MET A 380 7.10 -16.91 -24.28
CA MET A 380 6.25 -17.87 -23.56
C MET A 380 6.82 -19.30 -23.64
N GLU A 381 7.19 -19.75 -24.84
CA GLU A 381 7.80 -21.08 -25.06
C GLU A 381 9.10 -21.24 -24.25
N LYS A 382 9.98 -20.23 -24.28
CA LYS A 382 11.25 -20.23 -23.51
C LYS A 382 11.04 -20.16 -22.01
N ALA A 383 9.98 -19.50 -21.55
CA ALA A 383 9.57 -19.49 -20.15
C ALA A 383 8.95 -20.84 -19.70
N GLY A 384 8.76 -21.77 -20.64
CA GLY A 384 8.26 -23.11 -20.41
C GLY A 384 6.77 -23.28 -20.61
N LEU A 385 6.03 -22.23 -21.01
CA LEU A 385 4.62 -22.38 -21.29
C LEU A 385 4.43 -23.14 -22.62
N THR A 386 3.39 -23.96 -22.69
CA THR A 386 3.02 -24.74 -23.86
C THR A 386 1.74 -24.20 -24.47
N PHE A 387 1.63 -24.25 -25.80
CA PHE A 387 0.44 -23.86 -26.52
C PHE A 387 -0.79 -24.65 -26.03
N LEU A 388 -1.85 -23.94 -25.67
CA LEU A 388 -3.11 -24.51 -25.20
C LEU A 388 -4.17 -24.50 -26.31
N ARG A 389 -4.45 -23.32 -26.88
CA ARG A 389 -5.48 -23.15 -27.91
C ARG A 389 -5.32 -21.87 -28.70
N SER A 390 -6.00 -21.80 -29.84
CA SER A 390 -6.29 -20.57 -30.58
C SER A 390 -7.75 -20.18 -30.37
N TYR A 391 -8.03 -18.88 -30.35
CA TYR A 391 -9.40 -18.36 -30.27
C TYR A 391 -9.54 -17.06 -31.06
N ALA A 392 -10.76 -16.74 -31.46
CA ALA A 392 -11.08 -15.44 -32.06
C ALA A 392 -11.66 -14.53 -30.97
N GLU A 393 -11.24 -13.28 -30.97
CA GLU A 393 -11.76 -12.23 -30.09
C GLU A 393 -12.29 -11.10 -30.97
N ASP A 394 -13.51 -10.63 -30.69
CA ASP A 394 -14.12 -9.52 -31.43
C ASP A 394 -13.45 -8.21 -30.97
N TRP A 395 -12.36 -7.85 -31.65
CA TRP A 395 -11.68 -6.58 -31.42
C TRP A 395 -12.50 -5.43 -32.03
N PRO A 396 -12.79 -4.36 -31.26
CA PRO A 396 -13.54 -3.21 -31.77
C PRO A 396 -12.81 -2.46 -32.90
N ASP A 397 -11.48 -2.56 -32.95
CA ASP A 397 -10.65 -2.01 -34.02
C ASP A 397 -9.84 -3.11 -34.70
N ALA A 398 -9.93 -3.21 -36.03
CA ALA A 398 -9.12 -4.15 -36.80
C ALA A 398 -7.64 -3.73 -36.81
N ILE A 399 -6.79 -4.52 -36.18
CA ILE A 399 -5.33 -4.40 -36.22
C ILE A 399 -4.79 -5.41 -37.23
N GLU A 400 -3.74 -5.04 -37.97
CA GLU A 400 -3.08 -5.96 -38.92
C GLU A 400 -2.69 -7.28 -38.22
N GLY A 401 -3.17 -8.41 -38.74
CA GLY A 401 -2.92 -9.74 -38.21
C GLY A 401 -3.94 -10.24 -37.19
N SER A 402 -4.92 -9.41 -36.78
CA SER A 402 -6.01 -9.82 -35.88
C SER A 402 -6.95 -10.85 -36.51
N GLU A 403 -6.99 -10.93 -37.84
CA GLU A 403 -7.72 -11.96 -38.59
C GLU A 403 -7.22 -13.39 -38.31
N HIS A 404 -6.02 -13.53 -37.76
CA HIS A 404 -5.46 -14.81 -37.33
C HIS A 404 -5.83 -15.19 -35.88
N GLY A 405 -6.54 -14.29 -35.17
CA GLY A 405 -6.96 -14.47 -33.79
C GLY A 405 -5.83 -14.43 -32.77
N GLU A 406 -6.13 -14.96 -31.59
CA GLU A 406 -5.28 -15.01 -30.43
C GLU A 406 -4.79 -16.45 -30.16
N VAL A 407 -3.69 -16.57 -29.43
CA VAL A 407 -3.18 -17.84 -28.93
C VAL A 407 -2.98 -17.77 -27.43
N GLU A 408 -3.36 -18.85 -26.73
CA GLU A 408 -3.19 -19.00 -25.29
C GLU A 408 -2.14 -20.08 -25.00
N TYR A 409 -1.26 -19.80 -24.04
CA TYR A 409 -0.23 -20.69 -23.55
C TYR A 409 -0.43 -20.92 -22.05
N VAL A 410 -0.01 -22.09 -21.56
CA VAL A 410 -0.19 -22.50 -20.17
C VAL A 410 1.03 -23.25 -19.65
N LEU A 411 1.29 -23.12 -18.35
CA LEU A 411 2.19 -23.98 -17.60
C LEU A 411 1.55 -24.29 -16.24
N THR A 412 1.48 -25.56 -15.87
CA THR A 412 1.04 -25.97 -14.54
C THR A 412 2.21 -26.16 -13.59
N ARG A 413 1.95 -26.05 -12.29
CA ARG A 413 2.95 -26.28 -11.24
C ARG A 413 3.55 -27.68 -11.32
N ALA A 414 2.72 -28.69 -11.59
CA ALA A 414 3.16 -30.08 -11.72
C ALA A 414 4.13 -30.27 -12.91
N GLU A 415 3.81 -29.70 -14.08
CA GLU A 415 4.70 -29.72 -15.25
C GLU A 415 6.00 -28.96 -14.99
N TRP A 416 5.92 -27.82 -14.31
CA TRP A 416 7.10 -27.04 -13.94
C TRP A 416 8.02 -27.84 -13.00
N GLN A 417 7.46 -28.45 -11.95
CA GLN A 417 8.22 -29.30 -11.02
C GLN A 417 8.85 -30.52 -11.70
N ALA A 418 8.13 -31.18 -12.61
CA ALA A 418 8.64 -32.33 -13.35
C ALA A 418 9.84 -32.00 -14.24
N ARG A 419 10.03 -30.72 -14.61
CA ARG A 419 11.18 -30.24 -15.39
C ARG A 419 12.37 -29.79 -14.53
N GLN A 420 12.17 -29.64 -13.22
CA GLN A 420 13.24 -29.30 -12.27
C GLN A 420 13.89 -30.55 -11.65
N ALA A 421 13.19 -31.69 -11.72
CA ALA A 421 13.70 -33.02 -11.34
C ALA A 421 14.58 -33.59 -12.45
#